data_AF-A0A9P6IRC6-F1
#
_entry.id   AF-A0A9P6IRC6-F1
#
_cell.length_a   1.000
_cell.length_b   1.000
_cell.length_c   1.000
_cell.angle_alpha   90.00
_cell.angle_beta   90.00
_cell.angle_gamma   90.00
#
_symmetry.space_group_name_H-M   'P 1'
#
loop_
_entity.id
_entity.type
_entity.pdbx_description
1 polymer ?
#
loop_
_entity_poly.entity_id
_entity_poly.type
_entity_poly.pdbx_seq_one_letter_code
_entity_poly.pdbx_strand_id
1 'polypeptide(L)'
;MATELERQGEQVPLLAIMDSTADYSIVAHLKVNEIDGGANIEHLVRFGGDVSGEDGWALWERTKPINDNSFVLAMQFKPSVYSGDVLFFRATEKEDDITPMVDPFSWRPYTKGAIEVHNVECTHIEMDKPESMAVIGRTVAFKLQRS
;
A
#
# COMPACT_ATOMS: atom_id res chain seq x y z
N MET A 1 0.39 -12.59 5.78
CA MET A 1 -0.59 -13.63 5.43
C MET A 1 0.03 -14.73 4.57
N ALA A 2 0.62 -14.42 3.40
CA ALA A 2 1.22 -15.44 2.51
C ALA A 2 2.20 -16.40 3.21
N THR A 3 3.11 -15.85 4.02
CA THR A 3 4.08 -16.65 4.81
C THR A 3 3.44 -17.56 5.85
N GLU A 4 2.26 -17.18 6.37
CA GLU A 4 1.51 -18.00 7.33
C GLU A 4 0.75 -19.12 6.61
N LEU A 5 0.19 -18.86 5.44
CA LEU A 5 -0.40 -19.88 4.58
C LEU A 5 0.63 -20.95 4.20
N GLU A 6 1.82 -20.54 3.76
CA GLU A 6 2.93 -21.47 3.48
C GLU A 6 3.32 -22.31 4.72
N ARG A 7 3.35 -21.69 5.91
CA ARG A 7 3.64 -22.38 7.16
C ARG A 7 2.60 -23.44 7.51
N GLN A 8 1.35 -23.23 7.09
CA GLN A 8 0.25 -24.16 7.27
C GLN A 8 0.21 -25.26 6.19
N GLY A 9 1.13 -25.21 5.21
CA GLY A 9 1.16 -26.15 4.09
C GLY A 9 0.21 -25.78 2.94
N GLU A 10 -0.39 -24.59 2.99
CA GLU A 10 -1.27 -24.08 1.94
C GLU A 10 -0.46 -23.48 0.79
N GLN A 11 -1.02 -23.56 -0.42
CA GLN A 11 -0.44 -22.93 -1.60
C GLN A 11 -0.93 -21.48 -1.73
N VAL A 12 0.00 -20.58 -2.07
CA VAL A 12 -0.34 -19.19 -2.41
C VAL A 12 -0.21 -19.06 -3.93
N PRO A 13 -1.32 -19.12 -4.70
CA PRO A 13 -1.27 -19.12 -6.16
C PRO A 13 -0.82 -17.78 -6.75
N LEU A 14 -1.01 -16.69 -6.01
CA LEU A 14 -0.57 -15.35 -6.37
C LEU A 14 -0.39 -14.49 -5.13
N LEU A 15 0.78 -13.86 -4.98
CA LEU A 15 0.99 -12.76 -4.04
C LEU A 15 1.15 -11.46 -4.84
N ALA A 16 0.16 -10.58 -4.73
CA ALA A 16 0.21 -9.24 -5.28
C ALA A 16 0.45 -8.21 -4.16
N ILE A 17 1.34 -7.26 -4.41
CA ILE A 17 1.63 -6.12 -3.54
C ILE A 17 1.38 -4.84 -4.34
N MET A 18 0.74 -3.86 -3.72
CA MET A 18 0.40 -2.58 -4.34
C MET A 18 1.15 -1.46 -3.61
N ASP A 19 2.14 -0.90 -4.30
CA ASP A 19 2.92 0.29 -3.94
C ASP A 19 3.23 0.43 -2.45
N SER A 20 3.70 -0.67 -1.86
CA SER A 20 4.07 -0.72 -0.45
C SER A 20 5.56 -0.96 -0.31
N THR A 21 6.15 -0.39 0.74
CA THR A 21 7.55 -0.58 1.08
C THR A 21 7.72 -1.65 2.16
N ALA A 22 8.77 -2.45 2.05
CA ALA A 22 9.21 -3.32 3.15
C ALA A 22 9.96 -2.53 4.24
N ASP A 23 10.46 -1.33 3.90
CA ASP A 23 11.17 -0.43 4.80
C ASP A 23 10.27 0.75 5.20
N TYR A 24 9.58 0.57 6.33
CA TYR A 24 8.74 1.62 6.93
C TYR A 24 9.53 2.71 7.66
N SER A 25 10.85 2.57 7.81
CA SER A 25 11.65 3.62 8.43
C SER A 25 11.59 4.90 7.60
N ILE A 26 11.61 4.79 6.26
CA ILE A 26 11.50 5.94 5.34
C ILE A 26 10.16 6.66 5.51
N VAL A 27 9.05 5.91 5.57
CA VAL A 27 7.70 6.47 5.75
C VAL A 27 7.57 7.15 7.12
N ALA A 28 8.22 6.60 8.14
CA ALA A 28 8.22 7.18 9.48
C ALA A 28 8.92 8.52 9.57
N HIS A 29 10.02 8.72 8.83
CA HIS A 29 10.69 10.02 8.82
C HIS A 29 9.84 11.12 8.18
N LEU A 30 8.96 10.78 7.24
CA LEU A 30 8.05 11.73 6.60
C LEU A 30 6.85 12.05 7.50
N LYS A 31 6.23 11.03 8.11
CA LYS A 31 5.07 11.22 9.00
C LYS A 31 5.38 11.95 10.31
N VAL A 32 6.61 11.89 10.83
CA VAL A 32 7.01 12.69 12.01
C VAL A 32 6.92 14.20 11.73
N ASN A 33 6.98 14.62 10.46
CA ASN A 33 6.87 16.01 10.06
C ASN A 33 5.45 16.42 9.61
N GLU A 34 4.55 15.46 9.38
CA GLU A 34 3.14 15.68 8.98
C GLU A 34 2.15 15.46 10.13
N ILE A 35 2.36 16.15 11.26
CA ILE A 35 1.28 16.35 12.24
C ILE A 35 0.44 17.54 11.77
N ASP A 36 -0.19 17.41 10.60
CA ASP A 36 -1.27 18.30 10.19
C ASP A 36 -2.48 17.46 9.78
N GLY A 37 -3.60 17.65 10.49
CA GLY A 37 -4.84 16.91 10.25
C GLY A 37 -5.49 17.25 8.91
N GLY A 38 -5.13 18.39 8.29
CA GLY A 38 -5.74 18.88 7.04
C GLY A 38 -5.59 17.93 5.85
N ALA A 39 -4.38 17.44 5.58
CA ALA A 39 -4.11 16.54 4.46
C ALA A 39 -4.87 15.19 4.58
N ASN A 40 -5.07 14.71 5.81
CA ASN A 40 -5.78 13.45 6.05
C ASN A 40 -7.30 13.58 5.84
N ILE A 41 -7.88 14.77 6.01
CA ILE A 41 -9.31 15.02 5.76
C ILE A 41 -9.58 15.04 4.25
N GLU A 42 -8.70 15.66 3.46
CA GLU A 42 -8.81 15.69 1.99
C GLU A 42 -8.80 14.27 1.40
N HIS A 43 -7.99 13.37 1.98
CA HIS A 43 -8.00 11.96 1.62
C HIS A 43 -9.29 11.22 2.00
N LEU A 44 -10.08 11.67 2.97
CA LEU A 44 -11.36 11.05 3.30
C LEU A 44 -12.46 11.45 2.31
N VAL A 45 -12.37 12.65 1.71
CA VAL A 45 -13.30 13.13 0.67
C VAL A 45 -13.46 12.10 -0.45
N ARG A 46 -12.38 11.41 -0.81
CA ARG A 46 -12.36 10.46 -1.94
C ARG A 46 -13.23 9.23 -1.74
N PHE A 47 -13.59 8.89 -0.50
CA PHE A 47 -14.43 7.74 -0.17
C PHE A 47 -15.92 8.09 -0.06
N GLY A 48 -16.28 9.35 -0.29
CA GLY A 48 -17.64 9.85 -0.21
C GLY A 48 -18.07 10.23 1.21
N GLY A 49 -19.11 11.06 1.31
CA GLY A 49 -19.57 11.69 2.55
C GLY A 49 -19.36 13.19 2.53
N ASP A 50 -20.20 13.94 3.24
CA ASP A 50 -19.92 15.36 3.50
C ASP A 50 -18.80 15.41 4.54
N VAL A 51 -17.59 15.65 4.07
CA VAL A 51 -16.39 15.83 4.89
C VAL A 51 -15.96 17.29 4.93
N SER A 52 -16.88 18.20 4.60
CA SER A 52 -16.67 19.62 4.77
C SER A 52 -16.93 20.04 6.22
N GLY A 53 -16.24 21.08 6.69
CA GLY A 53 -16.48 21.66 8.01
C GLY A 53 -16.33 20.69 9.19
N GLU A 54 -17.26 20.77 10.14
CA GLU A 54 -17.21 20.02 11.41
C GLU A 54 -17.36 18.50 11.21
N ASP A 55 -18.09 18.07 10.18
CA ASP A 55 -18.36 16.64 9.93
C ASP A 55 -17.10 15.90 9.43
N GLY A 56 -16.29 16.55 8.59
CA GLY A 56 -14.99 16.02 8.17
C GLY A 56 -13.99 15.92 9.32
N TRP A 57 -13.97 16.94 10.19
CA TRP A 57 -13.13 16.93 11.39
C TRP A 57 -13.55 15.82 12.37
N ALA A 58 -14.85 15.69 12.64
CA ALA A 58 -15.38 14.65 13.52
C ALA A 58 -15.10 13.24 12.98
N LEU A 59 -15.18 13.04 11.66
CA LEU A 59 -14.79 11.78 11.03
C LEU A 59 -13.29 11.51 11.23
N TRP A 60 -12.44 12.52 11.00
CA TRP A 60 -11.00 12.41 11.20
C TRP A 60 -10.64 12.03 12.64
N GLU A 61 -11.20 12.72 13.64
CA GLU A 61 -10.95 12.41 15.05
C GLU A 61 -11.30 10.95 15.41
N ARG A 62 -12.34 10.39 14.78
CA ARG A 62 -12.76 8.99 14.99
C ARG A 62 -11.83 7.99 14.30
N THR A 63 -11.28 8.34 13.14
CA THR A 63 -10.40 7.45 12.37
C THR A 63 -8.93 7.57 12.74
N LYS A 64 -8.51 8.72 13.30
CA LYS A 64 -7.12 9.00 13.67
C LYS A 64 -6.49 7.91 14.54
N PRO A 65 -7.14 7.39 15.61
CA PRO A 65 -6.55 6.33 16.42
C PRO A 65 -6.32 5.02 15.63
N ILE A 66 -7.19 4.71 14.66
CA ILE A 66 -7.06 3.52 13.81
C ILE A 66 -5.86 3.69 12.87
N ASN A 67 -5.71 4.86 12.27
CA ASN A 67 -4.58 5.19 11.42
C ASN A 67 -3.26 5.18 12.20
N ASP A 68 -3.21 5.82 13.38
CA ASP A 68 -2.02 5.85 14.25
C ASP A 68 -1.63 4.43 14.69
N ASN A 69 -2.61 3.60 15.08
CA ASN A 69 -2.35 2.21 15.44
C ASN A 69 -1.83 1.38 14.25
N SER A 70 -2.44 1.55 13.07
CA SER A 70 -1.99 0.86 11.85
C SER A 70 -0.55 1.23 11.50
N PHE A 71 -0.20 2.49 11.68
CA PHE A 71 1.15 2.99 11.46
C PHE A 71 2.17 2.40 12.45
N VAL A 72 1.84 2.34 13.74
CA VAL A 72 2.68 1.69 14.76
C VAL A 72 2.89 0.20 14.43
N LEU A 73 1.83 -0.51 14.04
CA LEU A 73 1.92 -1.91 13.65
C LEU A 73 2.83 -2.10 12.44
N ALA A 74 2.70 -1.25 11.41
CA ALA A 74 3.53 -1.32 10.22
C ALA A 74 5.02 -1.06 10.52
N MET A 75 5.33 -0.08 11.38
CA MET A 75 6.71 0.20 11.81
C MET A 75 7.36 -0.95 12.59
N GLN A 76 6.58 -1.65 13.42
CA GLN A 76 7.09 -2.74 14.26
C GLN A 76 7.12 -4.09 13.55
N PHE A 77 6.39 -4.21 12.44
CA PHE A 77 6.29 -5.45 11.69
C PHE A 77 7.63 -5.83 11.06
N LYS A 78 8.00 -7.11 11.22
CA LYS A 78 9.19 -7.69 10.60
C LYS A 78 8.74 -8.75 9.59
N PRO A 79 8.81 -8.48 8.27
CA PRO A 79 8.38 -9.44 7.28
C PRO A 79 9.18 -10.74 7.37
N SER A 80 8.49 -11.87 7.23
CA SER A 80 9.13 -13.18 7.03
C SER A 80 9.37 -13.42 5.54
N VAL A 81 10.28 -14.35 5.22
CA VAL A 81 10.61 -14.67 3.83
C VAL A 81 9.52 -15.54 3.19
N TYR A 82 8.90 -15.04 2.14
CA TYR A 82 7.96 -15.76 1.27
C TYR A 82 8.72 -16.60 0.23
N SER A 83 8.24 -17.80 -0.09
CA SER A 83 8.98 -18.69 -1.00
C SER A 83 8.71 -18.46 -2.49
N GLY A 84 7.58 -17.85 -2.84
CA GLY A 84 7.13 -17.65 -4.23
C GLY A 84 7.47 -16.29 -4.84
N ASP A 85 7.05 -16.12 -6.10
CA ASP A 85 7.17 -14.88 -6.85
C ASP A 85 6.20 -13.81 -6.34
N VAL A 86 6.59 -12.55 -6.45
CA VAL A 86 5.78 -11.38 -6.06
C VAL A 86 5.41 -10.60 -7.31
N LEU A 87 4.10 -10.35 -7.49
CA LEU A 87 3.59 -9.38 -8.43
C LEU A 87 3.50 -8.02 -7.74
N PHE A 88 4.27 -7.04 -8.19
CA PHE A 88 4.31 -5.71 -7.58
C PHE A 88 3.69 -4.68 -8.51
N PHE A 89 2.67 -3.95 -8.06
CA PHE A 89 2.13 -2.79 -8.77
C PHE A 89 2.74 -1.51 -8.20
N ARG A 90 3.40 -0.72 -9.04
CA ARG A 90 4.14 0.49 -8.63
C ARG A 90 3.48 1.73 -9.21
N ALA A 91 3.17 2.71 -8.35
CA ALA A 91 2.76 4.03 -8.81
C ALA A 91 3.95 4.75 -9.48
N THR A 92 3.72 5.39 -10.63
CA THR A 92 4.80 6.08 -11.36
C THR A 92 4.82 7.60 -11.18
N GLU A 93 3.76 8.18 -10.63
CA GLU A 93 3.67 9.62 -10.40
C GLU A 93 3.97 9.96 -8.95
N LYS A 94 4.55 11.14 -8.75
CA LYS A 94 4.83 11.64 -7.41
C LYS A 94 3.58 12.32 -6.85
N GLU A 95 3.33 12.07 -5.57
CA GLU A 95 2.33 12.82 -4.79
C GLU A 95 2.75 14.29 -4.64
N ASP A 96 4.03 14.51 -4.33
CA ASP A 96 4.64 15.80 -4.06
C ASP A 96 6.17 15.71 -4.29
N ASP A 97 6.89 16.82 -4.09
CA ASP A 97 8.35 16.88 -4.31
C ASP A 97 9.20 16.26 -3.18
N ILE A 98 8.61 16.02 -2.00
CA ILE A 98 9.31 15.57 -0.78
C ILE A 98 9.13 14.08 -0.49
N THR A 99 8.04 13.47 -0.97
CA THR A 99 7.69 12.08 -0.79
C THR A 99 8.45 11.23 -1.81
N PRO A 100 9.32 10.31 -1.35
CA PRO A 100 10.06 9.44 -2.24
C PRO A 100 9.13 8.40 -2.86
N MET A 101 9.40 8.06 -4.13
CA MET A 101 8.71 6.94 -4.76
C MET A 101 9.09 5.62 -4.09
N VAL A 102 8.12 4.72 -3.99
CA VAL A 102 8.37 3.37 -3.48
C VAL A 102 9.34 2.62 -4.39
N ASP A 103 10.32 1.97 -3.76
CA ASP A 103 11.21 1.00 -4.40
C ASP A 103 10.64 -0.42 -4.23
N PRO A 104 10.17 -1.07 -5.31
CA PRO A 104 9.70 -2.46 -5.26
C PRO A 104 10.75 -3.43 -4.74
N PHE A 105 12.04 -3.14 -4.95
CA PHE A 105 13.12 -4.03 -4.57
C PHE A 105 13.48 -3.96 -3.08
N SER A 106 12.87 -3.06 -2.31
CA SER A 106 12.86 -3.13 -0.84
C SER A 106 12.35 -4.50 -0.33
N TRP A 107 11.49 -5.17 -1.11
CA TRP A 107 10.99 -6.51 -0.79
C TRP A 107 11.96 -7.66 -1.11
N ARG A 108 13.08 -7.40 -1.80
CA ARG A 108 13.99 -8.45 -2.27
C ARG A 108 14.53 -9.36 -1.16
N PRO A 109 14.85 -8.88 0.06
CA PRO A 109 15.27 -9.75 1.16
C PRO A 109 14.16 -10.68 1.69
N TYR A 110 12.90 -10.42 1.34
CA TYR A 110 11.72 -11.08 1.92
C TYR A 110 10.98 -12.00 0.93
N THR A 111 11.55 -12.24 -0.25
CA THR A 111 11.07 -13.26 -1.19
C THR A 111 12.23 -14.08 -1.75
N LYS A 112 12.02 -15.39 -1.92
CA LYS A 112 12.95 -16.27 -2.65
C LYS A 112 12.70 -16.26 -4.17
N GLY A 113 11.56 -15.75 -4.61
CA GLY A 113 11.16 -15.68 -6.01
C GLY A 113 11.63 -14.42 -6.75
N ALA A 114 11.08 -14.25 -7.94
CA ALA A 114 11.19 -13.02 -8.72
C ALA A 114 10.23 -11.95 -8.15
N ILE A 115 10.62 -10.68 -8.33
CA ILE A 115 9.70 -9.55 -8.17
C ILE A 115 9.38 -9.07 -9.58
N GLU A 116 8.15 -9.29 -10.02
CA GLU A 116 7.64 -8.80 -11.29
C GLU A 116 6.95 -7.46 -11.07
N VAL A 117 7.53 -6.39 -11.61
CA VAL A 117 7.02 -5.02 -11.43
C VAL A 117 6.11 -4.63 -12.59
N HIS A 118 4.90 -4.19 -12.27
CA HIS A 118 3.92 -3.57 -13.17
C HIS A 118 3.73 -2.11 -12.76
N ASN A 119 4.15 -1.21 -13.63
CA ASN A 119 3.97 0.23 -13.41
C ASN A 119 2.50 0.62 -13.69
N VAL A 120 1.95 1.51 -12.87
CA VAL A 120 0.62 2.11 -13.01
C VAL A 120 0.77 3.63 -13.01
N GLU A 121 0.31 4.26 -14.08
CA GLU A 121 0.36 5.72 -14.29
C GLU A 121 -0.69 6.41 -13.42
N CYS A 122 -0.28 6.70 -12.17
CA CYS A 122 -1.05 7.37 -11.13
C CYS A 122 -0.12 7.69 -9.96
N THR A 123 -0.59 8.52 -9.02
CA THR A 123 0.05 8.65 -7.70
C THR A 123 -0.32 7.49 -6.79
N HIS A 124 0.35 7.38 -5.63
CA HIS A 124 0.04 6.35 -4.62
C HIS A 124 -1.43 6.42 -4.17
N ILE A 125 -1.94 7.62 -3.89
CA ILE A 125 -3.32 7.79 -3.41
C ILE A 125 -4.37 7.52 -4.49
N GLU A 126 -3.98 7.56 -5.76
CA GLU A 126 -4.86 7.36 -6.91
C GLU A 126 -4.90 5.89 -7.38
N MET A 127 -4.12 5.01 -6.75
CA MET A 127 -4.16 3.59 -7.10
C MET A 127 -5.55 2.97 -6.86
N ASP A 128 -6.35 3.53 -5.94
CA ASP A 128 -7.71 3.08 -5.65
C ASP A 128 -8.78 3.56 -6.65
N LYS A 129 -8.39 4.41 -7.62
CA LYS A 129 -9.30 4.95 -8.62
C LYS A 129 -9.71 3.89 -9.66
N PRO A 130 -10.92 4.03 -10.27
CA PRO A 130 -11.42 3.07 -11.25
C PRO A 130 -10.44 2.76 -12.39
N GLU A 131 -9.72 3.77 -12.89
CA GLU A 131 -8.76 3.66 -13.98
C GLU A 131 -7.57 2.77 -13.60
N SER A 132 -6.93 3.06 -12.46
CA SER A 132 -5.82 2.31 -11.87
C SER A 132 -6.25 0.87 -11.54
N MET A 133 -7.40 0.71 -10.89
CA MET A 133 -7.98 -0.60 -10.55
C MET A 133 -8.33 -1.44 -11.78
N ALA A 134 -8.74 -0.82 -12.90
CA ALA A 134 -8.98 -1.53 -14.14
C ALA A 134 -7.69 -2.11 -14.74
N VAL A 135 -6.57 -1.40 -14.64
CA VAL A 135 -5.25 -1.90 -15.06
C VAL A 135 -4.82 -3.06 -14.15
N ILE A 136 -4.83 -2.84 -12.84
CA ILE A 136 -4.41 -3.83 -11.83
C ILE A 136 -5.26 -5.11 -11.93
N GLY A 137 -6.58 -4.95 -11.99
CA GLY A 137 -7.53 -6.05 -12.07
C GLY A 137 -7.36 -6.91 -13.31
N ARG A 138 -7.09 -6.31 -14.48
CA ARG A 138 -6.79 -7.06 -15.71
C ARG A 138 -5.53 -7.91 -15.57
N THR A 139 -4.47 -7.35 -14.99
CA THR A 139 -3.21 -8.09 -14.77
C THR A 139 -3.41 -9.23 -13.78
N VAL A 140 -4.10 -8.99 -12.66
CA VAL A 140 -4.41 -10.04 -11.68
C VAL A 140 -5.24 -11.16 -12.30
N ALA A 141 -6.31 -10.82 -13.04
CA ALA A 141 -7.15 -11.82 -13.71
C ALA A 141 -6.34 -12.68 -14.70
N PHE A 142 -5.44 -12.06 -15.48
CA PHE A 142 -4.57 -12.78 -16.39
C PHE A 142 -3.61 -13.74 -15.67
N LYS A 143 -3.05 -13.33 -14.52
CA LYS A 143 -2.15 -14.17 -13.73
C LYS A 143 -2.85 -15.38 -13.12
N LEU A 144 -4.05 -15.16 -12.58
CA LEU A 144 -4.86 -16.23 -11.97
C LEU A 144 -5.37 -17.27 -12.97
N GLN A 145 -5.50 -16.93 -14.26
CA GLN A 145 -5.84 -17.91 -15.30
C GLN A 145 -4.68 -18.84 -15.65
N ARG A 146 -3.46 -18.55 -15.19
CA ARG A 146 -2.22 -19.26 -15.54
C ARG A 146 -1.53 -19.90 -14.33
N SER A 147 -2.11 -19.77 -13.14
CA SER A 147 -1.64 -20.33 -11.87
C SER A 147 -2.22 -21.71 -11.60
#